data_AF-A0A3F3Q5G6-F1
#
_entry.id   AF-A0A3F3Q5G6-F1
#
_cell.length_a   1.000
_cell.length_b   1.000
_cell.length_c   1.000
_cell.angle_alpha   90.00
_cell.angle_beta   90.00
_cell.angle_gamma   90.00
#
_symmetry.space_group_name_H-M   'P 1'
#
loop_
_entity.id
_entity.type
_entity.pdbx_description
1 polymer ?
#
loop_
_entity_poly.entity_id
_entity_poly.type
_entity_poly.pdbx_seq_one_letter_code
_entity_poly.pdbx_strand_id
1 'polypeptide(L)'
;MHLPTTTFIFLLTSTLTLASPNPSPPTCGTCNPLSGENHCDVTTSCINTGTRFHCACRAGYKASHQNNDITKQFRLNVPGYQFLVFTPEFTQCDTLCDNPYGASAQLCSEVPIYGRCGV
;
A
#
# COMPACT_ATOMS: atom_id res chain seq x y z
N MET A 1 5.99 -35.59 -62.18
CA MET A 1 6.29 -34.49 -61.24
C MET A 1 5.20 -34.50 -60.19
N HIS A 2 5.50 -34.91 -58.96
CA HIS A 2 4.52 -34.96 -57.84
C HIS A 2 4.96 -33.95 -56.78
N LEU A 3 4.09 -32.99 -56.45
CA LEU A 3 4.26 -32.00 -55.38
C LEU A 3 3.69 -32.58 -54.07
N PRO A 4 4.37 -32.50 -52.92
CA PRO A 4 3.80 -32.90 -51.65
C PRO A 4 3.07 -31.72 -50.97
N THR A 5 1.81 -31.95 -50.64
CA THR A 5 0.94 -31.03 -49.89
C THR A 5 1.44 -30.91 -48.45
N THR A 6 1.88 -29.73 -48.03
CA THR A 6 2.41 -29.48 -46.69
C THR A 6 1.27 -29.06 -45.76
N THR A 7 0.80 -29.97 -44.91
CA THR A 7 -0.24 -29.72 -43.91
C THR A 7 0.38 -29.09 -42.66
N PHE A 8 0.13 -27.81 -42.42
CA PHE A 8 0.53 -27.12 -41.19
C PHE A 8 -0.46 -27.43 -40.05
N ILE A 9 0.00 -28.18 -39.04
CA ILE A 9 -0.75 -28.46 -37.82
C ILE A 9 -0.39 -27.37 -36.79
N PHE A 10 -1.33 -26.46 -36.51
CA PHE A 10 -1.23 -25.51 -35.40
C PHE A 10 -1.66 -26.20 -34.09
N LEU A 11 -0.71 -26.57 -33.23
CA LEU A 11 -1.00 -27.01 -31.87
C LEU A 11 -1.26 -25.80 -30.97
N LEU A 12 -2.50 -25.66 -30.51
CA LEU A 12 -2.93 -24.68 -29.52
C LEU A 12 -2.40 -25.07 -28.13
N THR A 13 -1.35 -24.40 -27.67
CA THR A 13 -0.84 -24.53 -26.31
C THR A 13 -1.70 -23.71 -25.35
N SER A 14 -2.56 -24.38 -24.58
CA SER A 14 -3.33 -23.75 -23.51
C SER A 14 -2.42 -23.51 -22.31
N THR A 15 -2.06 -22.25 -22.06
CA THR A 15 -1.29 -21.85 -20.87
C THR A 15 -2.26 -21.65 -19.70
N LEU A 16 -2.18 -22.53 -18.70
CA LEU A 16 -2.86 -22.36 -17.42
C LEU A 16 -2.08 -21.34 -16.59
N THR A 17 -2.62 -20.13 -16.46
CA THR A 17 -2.09 -19.12 -15.54
C THR A 17 -2.58 -19.44 -14.12
N LEU A 18 -1.67 -19.79 -13.21
CA LEU A 18 -1.98 -19.84 -11.78
C LEU A 18 -2.22 -18.40 -11.31
N ALA A 19 -3.47 -18.07 -11.01
CA ALA A 19 -3.80 -16.85 -10.31
C ALA A 19 -3.27 -16.95 -8.86
N SER A 20 -2.17 -16.24 -8.58
CA SER A 20 -1.72 -16.04 -7.21
C SER A 20 -2.78 -15.23 -6.46
N PRO A 21 -3.27 -15.66 -5.28
CA PRO A 21 -4.13 -14.82 -4.47
C PRO A 21 -3.32 -13.60 -4.05
N ASN A 22 -3.57 -12.45 -4.68
CA ASN A 22 -3.10 -11.18 -4.15
C ASN A 22 -3.59 -11.09 -2.70
N PRO A 23 -2.71 -10.89 -1.70
CA PRO A 23 -3.15 -10.55 -0.35
C PRO A 23 -3.71 -9.14 -0.42
N SER A 24 -4.98 -9.02 -0.79
CA SER A 24 -5.72 -7.78 -0.66
C SER A 24 -5.91 -7.52 0.83
N PRO A 25 -5.32 -6.46 1.41
CA PRO A 25 -5.54 -6.13 2.81
C PRO A 25 -7.00 -5.65 2.92
N PRO A 26 -7.83 -6.31 3.71
CA PRO A 26 -9.28 -6.11 3.67
C PRO A 26 -9.73 -4.84 4.39
N THR A 27 -8.86 -4.19 5.15
CA THR A 27 -9.23 -3.06 6.02
C THR A 27 -8.11 -2.05 6.02
N CYS A 28 -8.40 -0.86 5.50
CA CYS A 28 -7.60 0.32 5.74
C CYS A 28 -7.60 0.53 7.24
N GLY A 29 -6.48 0.22 7.90
CA GLY A 29 -6.38 0.23 9.35
C GLY A 29 -7.03 1.47 9.92
N THR A 30 -8.09 1.28 10.70
CA THR A 30 -8.73 2.36 11.43
C THR A 30 -8.29 2.30 12.87
N CYS A 31 -8.11 3.43 13.52
CA CYS A 31 -7.79 3.50 14.94
C CYS A 31 -8.93 4.16 15.73
N ASN A 32 -9.03 3.87 17.03
CA ASN A 32 -9.96 4.55 17.92
C ASN A 32 -9.26 5.73 18.63
N PRO A 33 -9.76 6.97 18.56
CA PRO A 33 -9.11 8.09 19.25
C PRO A 33 -9.19 8.02 20.78
N LEU A 34 -9.97 7.09 21.35
CA LEU A 34 -10.06 6.90 22.80
C LEU A 34 -8.76 6.34 23.38
N SER A 35 -8.34 6.90 24.53
CA SER A 35 -7.15 6.44 25.23
C SER A 35 -7.29 4.98 25.65
N GLY A 36 -6.27 4.17 25.37
CA GLY A 36 -6.26 2.72 25.62
C GLY A 36 -6.83 1.87 24.48
N GLU A 37 -7.53 2.47 23.51
CA GLU A 37 -8.20 1.75 22.42
C GLU A 37 -7.60 2.08 21.03
N ASN A 38 -6.62 2.97 20.96
CA ASN A 38 -6.12 3.46 19.67
C ASN A 38 -5.41 2.40 18.83
N HIS A 39 -4.81 1.41 19.49
CA HIS A 39 -4.11 0.29 18.89
C HIS A 39 -3.03 0.67 17.86
N CYS A 40 -2.66 1.94 17.78
CA CYS A 40 -1.55 2.39 16.97
C CYS A 40 -0.24 2.05 17.68
N ASP A 41 0.78 1.67 16.93
CA ASP A 41 2.12 1.52 17.47
C ASP A 41 2.63 2.88 18.00
N VAL A 42 3.50 2.88 19.02
CA VAL A 42 4.06 4.09 19.64
C VAL A 42 4.78 5.00 18.64
N THR A 43 5.23 4.45 17.52
CA THR A 43 5.92 5.17 16.46
C THR A 43 4.98 5.88 15.49
N THR A 44 3.67 5.67 15.65
CA THR A 44 2.60 6.22 14.84
C THR A 44 1.68 7.11 15.68
N SER A 45 0.74 7.79 15.03
CA SER A 45 -0.28 8.61 15.69
C SER A 45 -1.65 8.34 15.07
N CYS A 46 -2.69 8.26 15.90
CA CYS A 46 -4.06 8.13 15.44
C CYS A 46 -4.59 9.50 14.98
N ILE A 47 -4.84 9.67 13.68
CA ILE A 47 -5.25 10.95 13.09
C ILE A 47 -6.59 10.87 12.38
N ASN A 48 -7.38 11.95 12.44
CA ASN A 48 -8.63 12.08 11.71
C ASN A 48 -8.34 12.58 10.29
N THR A 49 -8.70 11.80 9.26
CA THR A 49 -8.58 12.19 7.85
C THR A 49 -9.80 12.94 7.31
N GLY A 50 -10.78 13.23 8.16
CA GLY A 50 -12.05 13.88 7.84
C GLY A 50 -13.23 12.94 8.01
N THR A 51 -13.13 11.72 7.46
CA THR A 51 -14.20 10.70 7.57
C THR A 51 -13.87 9.57 8.52
N ARG A 52 -12.58 9.29 8.74
CA ARG A 52 -12.10 8.13 9.51
C ARG A 52 -10.83 8.47 10.27
N PHE A 53 -10.53 7.63 11.24
CA PHE A 53 -9.29 7.69 11.99
C PHE A 53 -8.33 6.63 11.48
N HIS A 54 -7.05 6.97 11.31
CA HIS A 54 -6.01 6.07 10.84
C HIS A 54 -4.73 6.21 11.65
N CYS A 55 -3.98 5.12 11.81
CA CYS A 55 -2.61 5.20 12.29
C CYS A 55 -1.73 5.77 11.17
N ALA A 56 -1.04 6.86 11.47
CA ALA A 56 -0.12 7.52 10.56
C ALA A 56 1.29 7.56 11.16
N CYS A 57 2.27 7.25 10.32
CA CYS A 57 3.67 7.40 10.62
C CYS A 57 4.04 8.85 10.91
N ARG A 58 5.11 9.06 11.68
CA ARG A 58 5.78 10.38 11.74
C ARG A 58 6.23 10.78 10.32
N ALA A 59 6.20 12.07 10.02
CA ALA A 59 6.64 12.58 8.73
C ALA A 59 8.08 12.12 8.42
N GLY A 60 8.32 11.62 7.20
CA GLY A 60 9.61 11.08 6.78
C GLY A 60 9.87 9.63 7.16
N TYR A 61 8.90 8.94 7.77
CA TYR A 61 8.97 7.52 8.12
C TYR A 61 7.90 6.68 7.41
N LYS A 62 8.23 5.41 7.19
CA LYS A 62 7.40 4.35 6.58
C LYS A 62 7.54 3.04 7.36
N ALA A 63 6.62 2.10 7.14
CA ALA A 63 6.57 0.84 7.91
C ALA A 63 7.55 -0.22 7.40
N SER A 64 7.92 -0.14 6.12
CA SER A 64 8.81 -1.14 5.51
C SER A 64 9.55 -0.58 4.30
N HIS A 65 10.70 -1.19 3.98
CA HIS A 65 11.39 -0.98 2.70
C HIS A 65 10.58 -1.53 1.49
N GLN A 66 9.62 -2.42 1.71
CA GLN A 66 8.73 -2.94 0.67
C GLN A 66 7.63 -1.93 0.37
N ASN A 67 7.94 -0.92 -0.45
CA ASN A 67 7.06 0.22 -0.71
C ASN A 67 5.64 -0.16 -1.17
N ASN A 68 5.49 -1.25 -1.94
CA ASN A 68 4.20 -1.70 -2.49
C ASN A 68 3.42 -2.65 -1.58
N ASP A 69 3.92 -2.96 -0.38
CA ASP A 69 3.21 -3.82 0.57
C ASP A 69 2.10 -3.03 1.28
N ILE A 70 0.95 -2.95 0.61
CA ILE A 70 -0.27 -2.34 1.12
C ILE A 70 -0.80 -2.96 2.41
N THR A 71 -0.33 -4.15 2.81
CA THR A 71 -0.72 -4.79 4.07
C THR A 71 -0.01 -4.16 5.26
N LYS A 72 1.04 -3.38 5.01
CA LYS A 72 1.83 -2.68 6.03
C LYS A 72 1.74 -1.17 5.90
N GLN A 73 1.69 -0.65 4.68
CA GLN A 73 1.79 0.78 4.44
C GLN A 73 1.09 1.23 3.17
N PHE A 74 0.54 2.43 3.21
CA PHE A 74 -0.02 3.11 2.05
C PHE A 74 -0.05 4.61 2.27
N ARG A 75 -0.21 5.39 1.20
CA ARG A 75 -0.55 6.81 1.29
C ARG A 75 -2.01 7.04 0.95
N LEU A 76 -2.59 8.11 1.47
CA LEU A 76 -3.93 8.55 1.15
C LEU A 76 -3.87 9.90 0.44
N ASN A 77 -4.77 10.12 -0.51
CA ASN A 77 -4.87 11.41 -1.19
C ASN A 77 -5.76 12.37 -0.39
N VAL A 78 -5.30 12.77 0.79
CA VAL A 78 -6.01 13.72 1.66
C VAL A 78 -5.28 15.05 1.67
N PRO A 79 -5.93 16.18 1.30
CA PRO A 79 -5.31 17.50 1.34
C PRO A 79 -4.71 17.80 2.72
N GLY A 80 -3.45 18.19 2.76
CA GLY A 80 -2.75 18.51 4.01
C GLY A 80 -2.22 17.30 4.78
N TYR A 81 -2.46 16.06 4.32
CA TYR A 81 -1.85 14.84 4.89
C TYR A 81 -1.11 14.01 3.85
N GLN A 82 -0.90 14.52 2.64
CA GLN A 82 -0.21 13.79 1.57
C GLN A 82 1.23 13.39 1.93
N PHE A 83 1.83 14.02 2.94
CA PHE A 83 3.18 13.71 3.44
C PHE A 83 3.23 12.54 4.44
N LEU A 84 2.07 12.02 4.85
CA LEU A 84 1.99 10.94 5.82
C LEU A 84 1.86 9.58 5.12
N VAL A 85 2.52 8.59 5.71
CA VAL A 85 2.29 7.17 5.43
C VAL A 85 1.34 6.63 6.48
N PHE A 86 0.36 5.85 6.06
CA PHE A 86 -0.65 5.23 6.91
C PHE A 86 -0.41 3.73 7.02
N THR A 87 -0.76 3.16 8.17
CA THR A 87 -0.49 1.76 8.50
C THR A 87 -1.70 1.12 9.18
N PRO A 88 -1.79 -0.22 9.19
CA PRO A 88 -2.67 -0.92 10.11
C PRO A 88 -2.34 -0.62 11.59
N GLU A 89 -3.29 -0.97 12.46
CA GLU A 89 -3.05 -1.06 13.90
C GLU A 89 -1.82 -1.94 14.19
N PHE A 90 -1.13 -1.62 15.28
CA PHE A 90 0.06 -2.32 15.80
C PHE A 90 1.22 -2.45 14.82
N THR A 91 1.26 -1.63 13.76
CA THR A 91 2.33 -1.65 12.76
C THR A 91 3.37 -0.59 13.08
N GLN A 92 4.59 -1.02 13.39
CA GLN A 92 5.72 -0.14 13.63
C GLN A 92 6.09 0.66 12.37
N CYS A 93 6.45 1.93 12.55
CA CYS A 93 6.81 2.85 11.49
C CYS A 93 8.08 3.67 11.79
N ASP A 94 9.21 2.96 11.83
CA ASP A 94 10.55 3.54 12.10
C ASP A 94 11.52 3.44 10.91
N THR A 95 11.07 3.01 9.74
CA THR A 95 11.91 2.99 8.54
C THR A 95 11.94 4.39 7.92
N LEU A 96 13.12 4.95 7.65
CA LEU A 96 13.20 6.22 6.93
C LEU A 96 12.69 6.08 5.49
N CYS A 97 12.00 7.11 5.02
CA CYS A 97 11.67 7.24 3.61
C CYS A 97 12.91 7.56 2.76
N ASP A 98 12.82 7.34 1.46
CA ASP A 98 13.94 7.54 0.52
C ASP A 98 14.30 9.04 0.44
N ASN A 99 13.30 9.91 0.60
CA ASN A 99 13.47 11.34 0.81
C ASN A 99 12.79 11.78 2.13
N PRO A 100 13.46 11.68 3.28
CA PRO A 100 12.86 11.96 4.59
C PRO A 100 12.81 13.46 4.93
N TYR A 101 13.45 14.32 4.11
CA TYR A 101 13.51 15.78 4.31
C TYR A 101 12.75 16.54 3.20
N GLY A 102 11.95 15.84 2.41
CA GLY A 102 11.12 16.43 1.37
C GLY A 102 10.06 17.38 1.93
N ALA A 103 9.51 18.23 1.06
CA ALA A 103 8.39 19.10 1.42
C ALA A 103 7.06 18.47 1.01
N SER A 104 6.07 18.47 1.93
CA SER A 104 4.70 18.04 1.65
C SER A 104 4.66 16.65 0.95
N ALA A 105 3.95 16.50 -0.17
CA ALA A 105 3.78 15.24 -0.89
C ALA A 105 5.07 14.59 -1.44
N GLN A 106 6.21 15.28 -1.37
CA GLN A 106 7.52 14.69 -1.70
C GLN A 106 8.01 13.70 -0.64
N LEU A 107 7.55 13.85 0.61
CA LEU A 107 7.86 12.91 1.68
C LEU A 107 7.24 11.54 1.38
N CYS A 108 8.08 10.51 1.47
CA CYS A 108 7.67 9.11 1.30
C CYS A 108 6.95 8.87 -0.03
N SER A 109 7.33 9.60 -1.08
CA SER A 109 6.67 9.54 -2.39
C SER A 109 6.76 8.18 -3.06
N GLU A 110 7.72 7.36 -2.65
CA GLU A 110 7.90 5.97 -3.07
C GLU A 110 6.80 5.02 -2.56
N VAL A 111 6.07 5.37 -1.50
CA VAL A 111 4.91 4.62 -1.02
C VAL A 111 3.69 5.00 -1.88
N PRO A 112 2.99 4.04 -2.49
CA PRO A 112 1.89 4.34 -3.40
C PRO A 112 0.65 4.85 -2.66
N ILE A 113 -0.10 5.72 -3.33
CA ILE A 113 -1.44 6.11 -2.89
C ILE A 113 -2.40 4.93 -3.11
N TYR A 114 -3.14 4.57 -2.07
CA TYR A 114 -4.14 3.51 -2.14
C TYR A 114 -5.56 4.06 -2.02
N GLY A 115 -6.18 4.36 -3.17
CA GLY A 115 -7.50 5.00 -3.24
C GLY A 115 -8.69 4.11 -2.86
N ARG A 116 -8.47 2.82 -2.53
CA ARG A 116 -9.54 1.95 -2.01
C ARG A 116 -9.82 2.20 -0.52
N CYS A 117 -8.91 2.89 0.16
CA CYS A 117 -9.17 3.42 1.49
C CYS A 117 -9.98 4.69 1.38
N GLY A 118 -11.26 4.60 1.76
CA GLY A 118 -12.15 5.75 1.84
C GLY A 118 -11.60 6.78 2.82
N VAL A 119 -11.64 8.03 2.39
CA VAL A 119 -11.29 9.23 3.14
C VAL A 119 -12.42 10.23 3.08
#